data_AF-A0A7X7Z7S0-F1
#
_entry.id   AF-A0A7X7Z7S0-F1
#
_cell.length_a   1.000
_cell.length_b   1.000
_cell.length_c   1.000
_cell.angle_alpha   90.00
_cell.angle_beta   90.00
_cell.angle_gamma   90.00
#
_symmetry.space_group_name_H-M   'P 1'
#
loop_
_entity.id
_entity.type
_entity.pdbx_description
1 polymer ?
#
loop_
_entity_poly.entity_id
_entity_poly.type
_entity_poly.pdbx_seq_one_letter_code
_entity_poly.pdbx_strand_id
1 'polypeptide(L)'
;TLKADAVFSELAIDAQIIIYADKDDVYFHNYLTGEKTIFDNGEISVYTAYIDNEYLTYVYDLNADANIYEIRGKASNACLLGNALFIFDVGSDLVRKIPLE
;
A
#
# COMPACT_ATOMS: atom_id res chain seq x y z
N THR A 1 -25.01 19.55 -2.94
CA THR A 1 -25.01 18.09 -2.79
C THR A 1 -24.63 17.48 -4.12
N LEU A 2 -23.37 17.08 -4.30
CA LEU A 2 -22.93 16.41 -5.52
C LEU A 2 -23.40 14.95 -5.45
N LYS A 3 -24.35 14.60 -6.32
CA LYS A 3 -24.75 13.22 -6.59
C LYS A 3 -23.77 12.68 -7.62
N ALA A 4 -22.92 11.74 -7.23
CA ALA A 4 -22.12 10.97 -8.17
C ALA A 4 -22.86 9.65 -8.44
N ASP A 5 -23.47 9.54 -9.63
CA ASP A 5 -23.97 8.27 -10.14
C ASP A 5 -22.78 7.53 -10.78
N ALA A 6 -22.15 6.62 -10.04
CA ALA A 6 -21.11 5.76 -10.57
C ALA A 6 -21.74 4.52 -11.23
N VAL A 7 -21.49 4.35 -12.53
CA VAL A 7 -21.86 3.15 -13.29
C VAL A 7 -20.72 2.16 -13.19
N PHE A 8 -20.94 1.00 -12.58
CA PHE A 8 -19.96 -0.09 -12.49
C PHE A 8 -20.20 -1.07 -13.65
N SER A 9 -19.26 -1.19 -14.58
CA SER A 9 -19.28 -2.26 -15.59
C SER A 9 -18.57 -3.50 -15.06
N GLU A 10 -19.27 -4.61 -15.15
CA GLU A 10 -18.94 -5.95 -14.65
C GLU A 10 -17.71 -6.53 -15.38
N LEU A 11 -16.52 -6.23 -14.87
CA LEU A 11 -15.28 -6.97 -15.11
C LEU A 11 -14.66 -7.14 -13.73
N ALA A 12 -14.64 -8.38 -13.24
CA ALA A 12 -14.28 -8.74 -11.87
C ALA A 12 -12.85 -8.28 -11.53
N ILE A 13 -12.75 -7.06 -11.03
CA ILE A 13 -11.64 -6.52 -10.25
C ILE A 13 -12.35 -5.87 -9.08
N ASP A 14 -12.40 -6.55 -7.94
CA ASP A 14 -13.03 -6.05 -6.71
C ASP A 14 -12.16 -4.92 -6.13
N ALA A 15 -12.01 -3.80 -6.83
CA ALA A 15 -11.30 -2.64 -6.30
C ALA A 15 -12.23 -1.89 -5.33
N GLN A 16 -11.82 -1.73 -4.08
CA GLN A 16 -12.51 -0.80 -3.18
C GLN A 16 -11.85 0.57 -3.32
N ILE A 17 -12.54 1.54 -3.90
CA ILE A 17 -12.04 2.91 -3.97
C ILE A 17 -12.63 3.68 -2.80
N ILE A 18 -11.79 4.10 -1.86
CA ILE A 18 -12.20 5.04 -0.79
C ILE A 18 -11.77 6.44 -1.21
N ILE A 19 -12.76 7.33 -1.29
CA ILE A 19 -12.57 8.72 -1.69
C ILE A 19 -12.56 9.56 -0.41
N TYR A 20 -11.41 10.16 -0.11
CA TYR A 20 -11.32 11.21 0.90
C TYR A 20 -11.35 12.55 0.18
N ALA A 21 -12.37 13.36 0.47
CA ALA A 21 -12.47 14.72 -0.04
C ALA A 21 -12.38 15.69 1.14
N ASP A 22 -11.34 16.51 1.15
CA ASP A 22 -11.32 17.75 1.93
C ASP A 22 -11.69 18.91 1.00
N LYS A 23 -12.04 20.06 1.57
CA LYS A 23 -12.57 21.26 0.90
C LYS A 23 -11.79 21.68 -0.35
N ASP A 24 -10.49 21.39 -0.39
CA ASP A 24 -9.58 21.86 -1.43
C ASP A 24 -8.97 20.73 -2.30
N ASP A 25 -9.09 19.44 -1.91
CA ASP A 25 -8.46 18.31 -2.61
C ASP A 25 -9.26 17.00 -2.56
N VAL A 26 -9.14 16.19 -3.62
CA VAL A 26 -9.72 14.84 -3.74
C VAL A 26 -8.61 13.81 -3.81
N TYR A 27 -8.55 12.92 -2.82
CA TYR A 27 -7.60 11.81 -2.78
C TYR A 27 -8.28 10.50 -3.22
N PHE A 28 -7.67 9.81 -4.17
CA PHE A 28 -8.09 8.47 -4.59
C PHE A 28 -7.20 7.44 -3.91
N HIS A 29 -7.75 6.61 -3.03
CA HIS A 29 -7.06 5.40 -2.57
C HIS A 29 -7.71 4.20 -3.24
N ASN A 30 -6.94 3.52 -4.10
CA ASN A 30 -7.41 2.37 -4.85
C ASN A 30 -6.96 1.10 -4.12
N TYR A 31 -7.85 0.48 -3.34
CA TYR A 31 -7.55 -0.83 -2.75
C TYR A 31 -7.77 -1.89 -3.83
N LEU A 32 -6.69 -2.42 -4.39
CA LEU A 32 -6.74 -3.70 -5.09
C LEU A 32 -7.14 -4.77 -4.05
N THR A 33 -8.15 -5.57 -4.35
CA THR A 33 -8.57 -6.64 -3.43
C THR A 33 -7.42 -7.63 -3.21
N GLY A 34 -7.10 -7.87 -1.95
CA GLY A 34 -5.98 -8.74 -1.55
C GLY A 34 -4.73 -7.98 -1.14
N GLU A 35 -4.70 -6.66 -1.30
CA GLU A 35 -3.66 -5.81 -0.73
C GLU A 35 -3.92 -5.51 0.74
N LYS A 36 -2.92 -5.76 1.58
CA LYS A 36 -2.95 -5.40 2.99
C LYS A 36 -1.85 -4.37 3.25
N THR A 37 -2.23 -3.15 3.59
CA THR A 37 -1.32 -2.18 4.20
C THR A 37 -0.89 -2.71 5.57
N ILE A 38 0.41 -2.89 5.76
CA ILE A 38 1.01 -3.40 7.00
C ILE A 38 1.73 -2.30 7.79
N PHE A 39 2.03 -1.17 7.14
CA PHE A 39 2.57 0.03 7.75
C PHE A 39 2.20 1.25 6.90
N ASP A 40 1.83 2.34 7.55
CA ASP A 40 1.62 3.64 6.92
C ASP A 40 1.86 4.74 7.96
N ASN A 41 2.62 5.78 7.60
CA ASN A 41 2.83 6.95 8.46
C ASN A 41 2.53 8.29 7.74
N GLY A 42 1.87 8.26 6.58
CA GLY A 42 1.59 9.43 5.74
C GLY A 42 2.75 9.88 4.84
N GLU A 43 3.95 9.30 4.97
CA GLU A 43 5.11 9.58 4.10
C GLU A 43 5.55 8.31 3.35
N ILE A 44 5.57 7.17 4.06
CA ILE A 44 5.89 5.85 3.54
C ILE A 44 4.72 4.92 3.80
N SER A 45 4.33 4.14 2.79
CA SER A 45 3.37 3.06 2.93
C SER A 45 4.00 1.74 2.54
N VAL A 46 3.68 0.68 3.29
CA VAL A 46 4.09 -0.69 2.98
C VAL A 46 2.83 -1.53 2.83
N TYR A 47 2.69 -2.16 1.68
CA TYR A 47 1.57 -3.03 1.39
C TYR A 47 2.04 -4.35 0.79
N THR A 48 1.29 -5.41 1.06
CA THR A 48 1.52 -6.72 0.47
C THR A 48 0.34 -7.12 -0.39
N ALA A 49 0.62 -7.48 -1.64
CA ALA A 49 -0.32 -7.93 -2.66
C ALA A 49 -0.09 -9.40 -3.02
N TYR A 50 -1.10 -10.05 -3.58
CA TYR A 50 -0.98 -11.35 -4.23
C TYR A 50 -1.25 -11.19 -5.72
N ILE A 51 -0.21 -11.27 -6.55
CA ILE A 51 -0.22 -10.94 -7.97
C ILE A 51 0.44 -12.10 -8.73
N ASP A 52 -0.16 -12.54 -9.84
CA ASP A 52 0.38 -13.61 -10.70
C ASP A 52 0.80 -14.88 -9.94
N ASN A 53 -0.01 -15.30 -8.96
CA ASN A 53 0.25 -16.43 -8.06
C ASN A 53 1.45 -16.29 -7.11
N GLU A 54 1.95 -15.08 -6.90
CA GLU A 54 3.03 -14.78 -5.96
C GLU A 54 2.62 -13.68 -4.97
N TYR A 55 3.16 -13.73 -3.75
CA TYR A 55 3.07 -12.58 -2.84
C TYR A 55 4.18 -11.59 -3.14
N LEU A 56 3.83 -10.31 -3.24
CA LEU A 56 4.76 -9.21 -3.42
C LEU A 56 4.50 -8.16 -2.34
N THR A 57 5.57 -7.66 -1.72
CA THR A 57 5.52 -6.57 -0.76
C THR A 57 6.18 -5.35 -1.35
N TYR A 58 5.46 -4.23 -1.32
CA TYR A 58 5.90 -2.97 -1.89
C TYR A 58 6.12 -1.94 -0.79
N VAL A 59 7.11 -1.08 -1.02
CA VAL A 59 7.35 0.12 -0.22
C VAL A 59 7.18 1.32 -1.14
N TYR A 60 6.23 2.16 -0.78
CA TYR A 60 5.84 3.35 -1.53
C TYR A 60 6.27 4.59 -0.78
N ASP A 61 6.91 5.51 -1.49
CA ASP A 61 7.10 6.89 -1.05
C ASP A 61 5.92 7.72 -1.53
N LEU A 62 5.09 8.18 -0.58
CA LEU A 62 3.88 8.93 -0.86
C LEU A 62 4.18 10.39 -1.27
N ASN A 63 5.34 10.93 -0.87
CA ASN A 63 5.75 12.29 -1.26
C ASN A 63 6.26 12.33 -2.70
N ALA A 64 7.03 11.31 -3.08
CA ALA A 64 7.54 11.15 -4.44
C ALA A 64 6.51 10.52 -5.40
N ASP A 65 5.40 10.02 -4.87
CA ASP A 65 4.40 9.21 -5.57
C ASP A 65 5.05 8.06 -6.36
N ALA A 66 5.89 7.28 -5.69
CA ALA A 66 6.69 6.25 -6.33
C ALA A 66 6.93 5.00 -5.47
N ASN A 67 6.91 3.83 -6.12
CA ASN A 67 7.44 2.60 -5.55
C ASN A 67 8.97 2.69 -5.42
N ILE A 68 9.47 2.62 -4.20
CA ILE A 68 10.91 2.68 -3.92
C ILE A 68 11.52 1.29 -3.69
N TYR A 69 10.70 0.31 -3.27
CA TYR A 69 11.14 -1.08 -3.16
C TYR A 69 10.02 -2.08 -3.51
N GLU A 70 10.43 -3.19 -4.11
CA GLU A 70 9.64 -4.41 -4.27
C GLU A 70 10.40 -5.58 -3.62
N ILE A 71 9.68 -6.38 -2.85
CA ILE A 71 10.19 -7.52 -2.10
C ILE A 71 9.32 -8.72 -2.44
N ARG A 72 9.93 -9.76 -3.01
CA ARG A 72 9.24 -11.05 -3.20
C ARG A 72 8.96 -11.69 -1.85
N GLY A 73 7.69 -12.06 -1.63
CA GLY A 73 7.22 -12.69 -0.41
C GLY A 73 6.19 -11.85 0.34
N LYS A 74 5.53 -12.52 1.28
CA LYS A 74 4.47 -11.94 2.11
C LYS A 74 5.07 -11.33 3.37
N ALA A 75 5.16 -10.01 3.42
CA ALA A 75 5.38 -9.32 4.69
C ALA A 75 4.10 -9.30 5.52
N SER A 76 4.26 -9.25 6.83
CA SER A 76 3.14 -9.19 7.78
C SER A 76 3.18 -7.95 8.66
N ASN A 77 4.35 -7.35 8.81
CA ASN A 77 4.60 -6.21 9.66
C ASN A 77 5.77 -5.38 9.13
N ALA A 78 5.75 -4.09 9.40
CA ALA A 78 6.88 -3.22 9.17
C ALA A 78 6.92 -2.13 10.24
N CYS A 79 8.10 -1.61 10.54
CA CYS A 79 8.26 -0.49 11.45
C CYS A 79 9.41 0.43 11.03
N LEU A 80 9.24 1.71 11.32
CA LEU A 80 10.28 2.71 11.16
C LEU A 80 11.06 2.83 12.48
N LEU A 81 12.38 2.68 12.43
CA LEU A 81 13.27 2.90 13.57
C LEU A 81 14.43 3.78 13.13
N GLY A 82 14.44 5.03 13.61
CA GLY A 82 15.36 6.05 13.12
C GLY A 82 15.12 6.34 11.64
N ASN A 83 16.17 6.32 10.84
CA ASN A 83 16.11 6.54 9.38
C ASN A 83 16.04 5.23 8.59
N ALA A 84 15.52 4.15 9.17
CA ALA A 84 15.42 2.88 8.46
C ALA A 84 14.07 2.21 8.70
N LEU A 85 13.50 1.71 7.60
CA LEU A 85 12.32 0.87 7.60
C LEU A 85 12.74 -0.60 7.73
N PHE A 86 12.12 -1.32 8.65
CA PHE A 86 12.32 -2.73 8.89
C PHE A 86 11.05 -3.49 8.50
N ILE A 87 11.19 -4.54 7.69
CA ILE A 87 10.07 -5.31 7.15
C ILE A 87 10.22 -6.76 7.60
N PHE A 88 9.15 -7.32 8.14
CA PHE A 88 9.10 -8.66 8.73
C PHE A 88 8.08 -9.53 8.03
N ASP A 89 8.39 -10.82 7.91
CA ASP A 89 7.45 -11.81 7.38
C ASP A 89 6.42 -12.24 8.44
N VAL A 90 5.63 -13.27 8.12
CA VAL A 90 4.63 -13.84 9.04
C VAL A 90 5.27 -14.54 10.24
N GLY A 91 6.50 -15.03 10.11
CA GLY A 91 7.29 -15.63 11.19
C GLY A 91 7.92 -14.62 12.15
N SER A 92 7.77 -13.32 11.86
CA SER A 92 8.49 -12.22 12.53
C SER A 92 9.99 -12.20 12.26
N ASP A 93 10.45 -12.90 11.21
CA ASP A 93 11.82 -12.82 10.76
C ASP A 93 12.02 -11.53 9.94
N LEU A 94 13.19 -10.90 10.10
CA LEU A 94 13.54 -9.70 9.35
C LEU A 94 13.79 -10.07 7.89
N VAL A 95 12.93 -9.60 7.00
CA VAL A 95 13.04 -9.78 5.55
C VAL A 95 13.95 -8.73 4.94
N ARG A 96 13.76 -7.47 5.36
CA ARG A 96 14.51 -6.34 4.79
C ARG A 96 14.68 -5.20 5.79
N LYS A 97 15.86 -4.60 5.76
CA LYS A 97 16.13 -3.25 6.28
C LYS A 97 16.37 -2.31 5.10
N ILE A 98 15.59 -1.24 5.02
CA ILE A 98 15.67 -0.22 3.99
C ILE A 98 16.11 1.09 4.65
N PRO A 99 17.32 1.58 4.38
CA PRO A 99 17.70 2.95 4.75
C PRO A 99 16.82 3.95 3.99
N LEU A 100 16.33 4.95 4.70
CA LEU A 100 15.63 6.11 4.15
C LEU A 100 16.54 7.34 4.33
N GLU A 101 16.59 8.20 3.31
CA GLU A 101 17.40 9.44 3.29
C GLU A 101 16.61 10.65 3.78
#